data_AF-A0A061J5M8-F1
#
_entry.id   AF-A0A061J5M8-F1
#
_cell.length_a   1.000
_cell.length_b   1.000
_cell.length_c   1.000
_cell.angle_alpha   90.00
_cell.angle_beta   90.00
_cell.angle_gamma   90.00
#
_symmetry.space_group_name_H-M   'P 1'
#
loop_
_entity.id
_entity.type
_entity.pdbx_description
1 polymer ?
#
loop_
_entity_poly.entity_id
_entity_poly.type
_entity_poly.pdbx_seq_one_letter_code
_entity_poly.pdbx_strand_id
1 'polypeptide(L)'
;MSGTEEEVTLPETLRRIAVASRVDARLHPTKAEVPKAAETPQLCASTSVSQLVELVHAIRMQYMRLVVEIAEAPGTTTSVEASATASRQIEALVHPIAELQRGIRSKNAQCVRLALRDHLAKEVEARRRALSHMRAALSIAKQCV
;
A
#
# COMPACT_ATOMS: atom_id res chain seq x y z
N MET A 1 -39.24 -21.22 -33.05
CA MET A 1 -39.63 -19.84 -32.71
C MET A 1 -39.67 -19.75 -31.19
N SER A 2 -38.98 -18.76 -30.63
CA SER A 2 -38.74 -18.48 -29.19
C SER A 2 -37.73 -19.44 -28.53
N GLY A 3 -36.49 -19.07 -28.18
CA GLY A 3 -35.92 -17.75 -27.92
C GLY A 3 -36.09 -17.41 -26.44
N THR A 4 -35.22 -17.97 -25.60
CA THR A 4 -35.04 -17.54 -24.20
C THR A 4 -33.57 -17.21 -24.04
N GLU A 5 -33.28 -15.91 -24.16
CA GLU A 5 -32.02 -15.30 -23.79
C GLU A 5 -31.82 -15.52 -22.29
N GLU A 6 -30.94 -16.44 -21.91
CA GLU A 6 -30.43 -16.51 -20.54
C GLU A 6 -29.48 -15.33 -20.34
N GLU A 7 -30.05 -14.27 -19.80
CA GLU A 7 -29.35 -13.12 -19.28
C GLU A 7 -28.35 -13.62 -18.21
N VAL A 8 -27.07 -13.73 -18.59
CA VAL A 8 -25.98 -14.10 -17.67
C VAL A 8 -25.81 -12.96 -16.66
N THR A 9 -26.62 -12.99 -15.61
CA THR A 9 -26.53 -12.05 -14.51
C THR A 9 -25.25 -12.34 -13.73
N LEU A 10 -24.23 -11.52 -13.95
CA LEU A 10 -23.03 -11.46 -13.10
C LEU A 10 -23.44 -11.54 -11.62
N PRO A 11 -22.84 -12.44 -10.82
CA PRO A 11 -23.12 -12.56 -9.39
C PRO A 11 -23.13 -11.18 -8.73
N GLU A 12 -24.17 -10.92 -7.94
CA GLU A 12 -24.44 -9.61 -7.33
C GLU A 12 -23.23 -9.06 -6.53
N THR A 13 -22.36 -9.96 -6.05
CA THR A 13 -21.09 -9.65 -5.40
C THR A 13 -20.09 -8.95 -6.33
N LEU A 14 -19.98 -9.40 -7.59
CA LEU A 14 -19.09 -8.81 -8.60
C LEU A 14 -19.60 -7.44 -9.08
N ARG A 15 -20.93 -7.29 -9.22
CA ARG A 15 -21.56 -5.98 -9.48
C ARG A 15 -21.29 -4.99 -8.34
N ARG A 16 -21.41 -5.45 -7.09
CA ARG A 16 -21.11 -4.63 -5.90
C ARG A 16 -19.65 -4.17 -5.87
N ILE A 17 -18.69 -5.03 -6.24
CA ILE A 17 -17.26 -4.67 -6.30
C ILE A 17 -16.98 -3.62 -7.39
N ALA A 18 -17.60 -3.73 -8.56
CA ALA A 18 -17.46 -2.75 -9.64
C ALA A 18 -18.00 -1.36 -9.26
N VAL A 19 -19.05 -1.31 -8.42
CA VAL A 19 -19.62 -0.05 -7.89
C VAL A 19 -18.79 0.49 -6.72
N ALA A 20 -18.33 -0.36 -5.80
CA ALA A 20 -17.50 0.03 -4.66
C ALA A 20 -16.14 0.61 -5.07
N SER A 21 -15.54 0.12 -6.16
CA SER A 21 -14.28 0.65 -6.72
C SER A 21 -14.35 2.14 -7.11
N ARG A 22 -15.56 2.68 -7.36
CA ARG A 22 -15.76 4.12 -7.65
C ARG A 22 -15.89 4.97 -6.39
N VAL A 23 -16.15 4.35 -5.23
CA VAL A 23 -16.44 5.02 -3.95
C VAL A 23 -15.25 4.92 -2.98
N ASP A 24 -14.46 3.84 -3.03
CA ASP A 24 -13.32 3.60 -2.13
C ASP A 24 -12.08 4.50 -2.39
N ALA A 25 -12.13 5.36 -3.40
CA ALA A 25 -11.15 6.43 -3.56
C ALA A 25 -11.22 7.50 -2.43
N ARG A 26 -12.16 7.40 -1.48
CA ARG A 26 -12.36 8.45 -0.47
C ARG A 26 -12.32 8.04 1.01
N LEU A 27 -12.35 6.76 1.41
CA LEU A 27 -12.50 6.45 2.85
C LEU A 27 -11.90 5.09 3.24
N HIS A 28 -10.65 5.06 3.72
CA HIS A 28 -10.14 3.89 4.44
C HIS A 28 -9.36 4.28 5.71
N PRO A 29 -9.82 3.80 6.88
CA PRO A 29 -8.93 3.35 7.92
C PRO A 29 -9.12 1.84 8.11
N THR A 30 -8.40 1.03 7.34
CA THR A 30 -8.41 -0.43 7.49
C THR A 30 -7.39 -0.84 8.55
N LYS A 31 -7.87 -1.14 9.77
CA LYS A 31 -7.14 -1.95 10.74
C LYS A 31 -7.14 -3.39 10.22
N ALA A 32 -6.05 -3.81 9.60
CA ALA A 32 -5.75 -5.22 9.38
C ALA A 32 -4.58 -5.60 10.29
N GLU A 33 -4.81 -6.54 11.21
CA GLU A 33 -3.75 -7.15 12.01
C GLU A 33 -2.74 -7.84 11.09
N VAL A 34 -1.48 -7.45 11.22
CA VAL A 34 -0.37 -7.89 10.36
C VAL A 34 0.30 -9.12 11.00
N PRO A 35 0.51 -10.23 10.24
CA PRO A 35 1.35 -11.32 10.71
C PRO A 35 2.78 -10.80 10.94
N LYS A 36 3.27 -11.02 12.16
CA LYS A 36 4.59 -10.58 12.63
C LYS A 36 5.70 -11.43 11.99
N ALA A 37 5.96 -11.22 10.70
CA ALA A 37 7.20 -11.67 10.09
C ALA A 37 8.31 -10.74 10.59
N ALA A 38 9.18 -11.28 11.45
CA ALA A 38 10.39 -10.61 11.90
C ALA A 38 11.35 -10.45 10.71
N GLU A 39 11.13 -9.40 9.92
CA GLU A 39 12.09 -8.98 8.90
C GLU A 39 13.20 -8.21 9.63
N THR A 40 14.35 -8.89 9.78
CA THR A 40 15.64 -8.26 10.05
C THR A 40 15.81 -7.04 9.14
N PRO A 41 16.36 -5.90 9.64
CA PRO A 41 16.58 -4.75 8.80
C PRO A 41 17.78 -5.04 7.89
N GLN A 42 17.56 -5.81 6.83
CA GLN A 42 18.51 -5.84 5.72
C GLN A 42 18.58 -4.42 5.17
N LEU A 43 19.78 -3.86 5.23
CA LEU A 43 20.22 -2.63 4.55
C LEU A 43 20.18 -2.79 3.02
N CYS A 44 19.20 -3.51 2.47
CA CYS A 44 18.89 -3.46 1.05
C CYS A 44 18.38 -2.06 0.74
N ALA A 45 18.85 -1.48 -0.36
CA ALA A 45 18.39 -0.18 -0.84
C ALA A 45 16.85 -0.17 -0.84
N SER A 46 16.24 0.69 0.00
CA SER A 46 14.79 0.77 0.13
C SER A 46 14.19 1.10 -1.23
N THR A 47 13.33 0.22 -1.75
CA THR A 47 12.56 0.42 -2.99
C THR A 47 12.05 1.84 -3.08
N SER A 48 12.29 2.55 -4.18
CA SER A 48 11.86 3.93 -4.32
C SER A 48 10.34 4.05 -4.42
N VAL A 49 9.78 5.23 -4.18
CA VAL A 49 8.34 5.47 -4.38
C VAL A 49 7.96 5.27 -5.85
N SER A 50 8.82 5.69 -6.80
CA SER A 50 8.58 5.48 -8.23
C SER A 50 8.49 4.00 -8.59
N GLN A 51 9.39 3.17 -8.05
CA GLN A 51 9.37 1.71 -8.26
C GLN A 51 8.10 1.06 -7.70
N LEU A 52 7.59 1.54 -6.55
CA LEU A 52 6.31 1.04 -6.02
C LEU A 52 5.13 1.43 -6.91
N VAL A 53 5.14 2.65 -7.47
CA VAL A 53 4.10 3.10 -8.40
C VAL A 53 4.14 2.30 -9.70
N GLU A 54 5.33 2.02 -10.23
CA GLU A 54 5.53 1.15 -11.39
C GLU A 54 5.00 -0.26 -11.11
N LEU A 55 5.27 -0.81 -9.93
CA LEU A 55 4.78 -2.12 -9.51
C LEU A 55 3.24 -2.16 -9.41
N VAL A 56 2.62 -1.11 -8.85
CA VAL A 56 1.14 -0.95 -8.85
C VAL A 56 0.59 -0.98 -10.27
N HIS A 57 1.22 -0.24 -11.19
CA HIS A 57 0.79 -0.19 -12.57
C HIS A 57 0.91 -1.57 -13.24
N ALA A 58 2.03 -2.27 -13.04
CA ALA A 58 2.25 -3.61 -13.56
C ALA A 58 1.21 -4.62 -13.05
N ILE A 59 0.96 -4.64 -11.74
CA ILE A 59 -0.07 -5.50 -11.13
C ILE A 59 -1.44 -5.20 -11.72
N ARG A 60 -1.80 -3.92 -11.85
CA ARG A 60 -3.09 -3.51 -12.43
C ARG A 60 -3.22 -3.99 -13.88
N MET A 61 -2.19 -3.84 -14.69
CA MET A 61 -2.21 -4.28 -16.09
C MET A 61 -2.34 -5.80 -16.19
N GLN A 62 -1.64 -6.57 -15.36
CA GLN A 62 -1.77 -8.03 -15.32
C GLN A 62 -3.16 -8.46 -14.86
N TYR A 63 -3.70 -7.84 -13.81
CA TYR A 63 -5.07 -8.10 -13.34
C TYR A 63 -6.11 -7.78 -14.41
N MET A 64 -5.99 -6.64 -15.09
CA MET A 64 -6.91 -6.29 -16.18
C MET A 64 -6.87 -7.29 -17.33
N ARG A 65 -5.68 -7.75 -17.73
CA ARG A 65 -5.54 -8.79 -18.76
C ARG A 65 -6.23 -10.08 -18.36
N LEU A 66 -5.99 -10.54 -17.12
CA LEU A 66 -6.66 -11.72 -16.57
C LEU A 66 -8.20 -11.58 -16.59
N VAL A 67 -8.73 -10.43 -16.20
CA VAL A 67 -10.18 -10.18 -16.21
C VAL A 67 -10.76 -10.23 -17.63
N VAL A 68 -10.08 -9.63 -18.59
CA VAL A 68 -10.49 -9.66 -20.01
C VAL A 68 -10.42 -11.09 -20.56
N GLU A 69 -9.32 -11.81 -20.31
CA GLU A 69 -9.15 -13.21 -20.75
C GLU A 69 -10.25 -14.11 -20.19
N ILE A 70 -10.67 -13.92 -18.92
CA ILE A 70 -11.78 -14.67 -18.32
C ILE A 70 -13.13 -14.26 -18.94
N ALA A 71 -13.34 -12.97 -19.21
CA ALA A 71 -14.60 -12.47 -19.76
C ALA A 71 -14.82 -12.83 -21.24
N GLU A 72 -13.74 -12.90 -22.01
CA GLU A 72 -13.77 -13.23 -23.45
C GLU A 72 -13.64 -14.74 -23.72
N ALA A 73 -13.45 -15.56 -22.69
CA ALA A 73 -13.39 -17.01 -22.83
C ALA A 73 -14.72 -17.54 -23.42
N PRO A 74 -14.70 -18.15 -24.63
CA PRO A 74 -15.93 -18.62 -25.26
C PRO A 74 -16.60 -19.68 -24.38
N GLY A 75 -17.92 -19.62 -24.25
CA GLY A 75 -18.72 -20.49 -23.37
C GLY A 75 -18.57 -22.00 -23.61
N THR A 76 -17.94 -22.41 -24.72
CA THR A 76 -17.59 -23.80 -25.06
C THR A 76 -16.21 -24.24 -24.55
N THR A 77 -15.38 -23.30 -24.08
CA THR A 77 -14.13 -23.56 -23.35
C THR A 77 -14.35 -23.55 -21.84
N THR A 78 -15.34 -24.28 -21.36
CA THR A 78 -15.28 -24.90 -20.02
C THR A 78 -14.25 -26.04 -20.02
N SER A 79 -13.04 -25.76 -20.50
CA SER A 79 -11.91 -26.68 -20.48
C SER A 79 -11.18 -26.49 -19.16
N VAL A 80 -10.88 -27.60 -18.49
CA VAL A 80 -10.02 -27.66 -17.29
C VAL A 80 -8.73 -26.84 -17.49
N GLU A 81 -8.24 -26.73 -18.72
CA GLU A 81 -7.04 -25.97 -19.09
C GLU A 81 -7.20 -24.45 -18.98
N ALA A 82 -8.37 -23.89 -19.32
CA ALA A 82 -8.62 -22.45 -19.20
C ALA A 82 -8.71 -22.04 -17.72
N SER A 83 -9.40 -22.84 -16.90
CA SER A 83 -9.43 -22.66 -15.46
C SER A 83 -8.06 -22.83 -14.82
N ALA A 84 -7.27 -23.83 -15.22
CA ALA A 84 -5.92 -24.04 -14.72
C ALA A 84 -4.96 -22.90 -15.11
N THR A 85 -5.19 -22.27 -16.26
CA THR A 85 -4.39 -21.13 -16.71
C THR A 85 -4.74 -19.86 -15.94
N ALA A 86 -6.03 -19.58 -15.74
CA ALA A 86 -6.48 -18.48 -14.89
C ALA A 86 -5.97 -18.62 -13.45
N SER A 87 -6.04 -19.83 -12.87
CA SER A 87 -5.49 -20.10 -11.52
C SER A 87 -3.99 -19.82 -11.45
N ARG A 88 -3.20 -20.26 -12.44
CA ARG A 88 -1.75 -19.97 -12.50
C ARG A 88 -1.46 -18.47 -12.62
N GLN A 89 -2.26 -17.73 -13.38
CA GLN A 89 -2.12 -16.28 -13.51
C GLN A 89 -2.49 -15.54 -12.21
N ILE A 90 -3.51 -16.02 -11.48
CA ILE A 90 -3.86 -15.52 -10.14
C ILE A 90 -2.71 -15.78 -9.17
N GLU A 91 -2.15 -16.99 -9.17
CA GLU A 91 -0.99 -17.34 -8.34
C GLU A 91 0.23 -16.47 -8.67
N ALA A 92 0.45 -16.17 -9.95
CA ALA A 92 1.53 -15.29 -10.39
C ALA A 92 1.40 -13.84 -9.85
N LEU A 93 0.18 -13.37 -9.55
CA LEU A 93 -0.05 -12.05 -8.94
C LEU A 93 0.30 -12.00 -7.44
N VAL A 94 0.35 -13.15 -6.76
CA VAL A 94 0.61 -13.21 -5.31
C VAL A 94 1.96 -12.60 -4.95
N HIS A 95 3.00 -12.95 -5.72
CA HIS A 95 4.35 -12.48 -5.47
C HIS A 95 4.51 -10.95 -5.60
N PRO A 96 4.16 -10.31 -6.74
CA PRO A 96 4.30 -8.86 -6.88
C PRO A 96 3.40 -8.08 -5.89
N ILE A 97 2.23 -8.62 -5.52
CA ILE A 97 1.40 -8.01 -4.46
C ILE A 97 2.14 -8.06 -3.11
N ALA A 98 2.76 -9.19 -2.76
CA ALA A 98 3.53 -9.31 -1.53
C ALA A 98 4.74 -8.37 -1.51
N GLU A 99 5.44 -8.21 -2.63
CA GLU A 99 6.53 -7.24 -2.80
C GLU A 99 6.04 -5.80 -2.63
N LEU A 100 4.93 -5.43 -3.25
CA LEU A 100 4.32 -4.11 -3.10
C LEU A 100 3.97 -3.83 -1.64
N GLN A 101 3.33 -4.78 -0.95
CA GLN A 101 2.97 -4.64 0.46
C GLN A 101 4.21 -4.50 1.35
N ARG A 102 5.26 -5.28 1.10
CA ARG A 102 6.54 -5.16 1.80
C ARG A 102 7.15 -3.76 1.60
N GLY A 103 7.16 -3.27 0.36
CA GLY A 103 7.64 -1.95 0.01
C GLY A 103 6.87 -0.81 0.70
N ILE A 104 5.54 -0.90 0.72
CA ILE A 104 4.67 0.06 1.43
C ILE A 104 4.98 0.07 2.94
N ARG A 105 5.08 -1.11 3.58
CA ARG A 105 5.43 -1.20 5.01
C ARG A 105 6.80 -0.57 5.29
N SER A 106 7.79 -0.84 4.43
CA SER A 106 9.13 -0.25 4.53
C SER A 106 9.10 1.28 4.44
N LYS A 107 8.33 1.83 3.48
CA LYS A 107 8.15 3.29 3.34
C LYS A 107 7.44 3.93 4.52
N ASN A 108 6.39 3.29 5.04
CA ASN A 108 5.70 3.78 6.23
C ASN A 108 6.63 3.85 7.44
N ALA A 109 7.46 2.81 7.65
CA ALA A 109 8.47 2.82 8.70
C ALA A 109 9.52 3.92 8.50
N GLN A 110 9.90 4.22 7.25
CA GLN A 110 10.78 5.34 6.93
C GLN A 110 10.13 6.70 7.26
N CYS A 111 8.86 6.90 6.90
CA CYS A 111 8.11 8.13 7.21
C CYS A 111 8.02 8.38 8.73
N VAL A 112 7.73 7.34 9.52
CA VAL A 112 7.71 7.43 10.99
C VAL A 112 9.07 7.85 11.54
N ARG A 113 10.17 7.27 11.03
CA ARG A 113 11.53 7.65 11.45
C ARG A 113 11.85 9.11 11.11
N LEU A 114 11.44 9.59 9.95
CA LEU A 114 11.64 10.99 9.56
C LEU A 114 10.85 11.94 10.45
N ALA A 115 9.57 11.64 10.73
CA ALA A 115 8.75 12.43 11.64
C ALA A 115 9.33 12.48 13.06
N LEU A 116 9.83 11.35 13.57
CA LEU A 116 10.51 11.28 14.86
C LEU A 116 11.79 12.14 14.87
N ARG A 117 12.61 12.04 13.82
CA ARG A 117 13.83 12.87 13.69
C ARG A 117 13.49 14.36 13.74
N ASP A 118 12.46 14.78 13.00
CA ASP A 118 12.05 16.19 12.96
C ASP A 118 11.51 16.67 14.32
N HIS A 119 10.77 15.81 15.04
CA HIS A 119 10.34 16.10 16.40
C HIS A 119 11.52 16.26 17.36
N LEU A 120 12.47 15.33 17.35
CA LEU A 120 13.67 15.38 18.20
C LEU A 120 14.53 16.62 17.91
N ALA A 121 14.67 17.01 16.63
CA ALA A 121 15.39 18.23 16.26
C ALA A 121 14.76 19.49 16.88
N LYS A 122 13.42 19.60 16.86
CA LYS A 122 12.69 20.71 17.48
C LYS A 122 12.90 20.74 19.00
N GLU A 123 12.85 19.58 19.64
CA GLU A 123 13.04 19.46 21.09
C GLU A 123 14.47 19.86 21.51
N VAL A 124 15.49 19.44 20.77
CA VAL A 124 16.89 19.84 21.01
C VAL A 124 17.04 21.35 20.90
N GLU A 125 16.44 21.97 19.88
CA GLU A 125 16.53 23.42 19.70
C GLU A 125 15.76 24.21 20.77
N ALA A 126 14.63 23.69 21.24
CA ALA A 126 13.92 24.25 22.39
C ALA A 126 14.78 24.22 23.66
N ARG A 127 15.46 23.10 23.93
CA ARG A 127 16.38 22.96 25.07
C ARG A 127 17.60 23.87 24.95
N ARG A 128 18.17 24.01 23.75
CA ARG A 128 19.27 24.95 23.50
C ARG A 128 18.87 26.39 23.81
N ARG A 129 17.69 26.82 23.38
CA ARG A 129 17.15 28.17 23.68
C ARG A 129 16.92 28.38 25.18
N ALA A 130 16.32 27.40 25.86
CA ALA A 130 16.13 27.48 27.31
C ALA A 130 17.46 27.63 28.06
N LEU A 131 18.47 26.82 27.73
CA LEU A 131 19.82 26.93 28.31
C LEU A 131 20.46 28.30 28.02
N SER A 132 20.27 28.84 26.82
CA SER A 132 20.76 30.19 26.48
C SER A 132 20.10 31.25 27.36
N HIS A 133 18.78 31.19 27.56
CA HIS A 133 18.06 32.12 28.44
C HIS A 133 18.52 31.99 29.90
N MET A 134 18.70 30.77 30.41
CA MET A 134 19.19 30.55 31.77
C MET A 134 20.60 31.11 31.95
N ARG A 135 21.50 30.93 30.96
CA ARG A 135 22.85 31.52 30.99
C ARG A 135 22.81 33.04 30.98
N ALA A 136 21.93 33.64 30.17
CA ALA A 136 21.75 35.09 30.15
C ALA A 136 21.27 35.60 31.51
N ALA A 137 20.26 34.96 32.11
CA ALA A 137 19.76 35.31 33.45
C ALA A 137 20.85 35.20 34.53
N LEU A 138 21.66 34.13 34.51
CA LEU A 138 22.80 33.98 35.42
C LEU A 138 23.86 35.07 35.20
N SER A 139 24.11 35.46 33.95
CA SER A 139 25.06 36.54 33.64
C SER A 139 24.57 37.89 34.15
N ILE A 140 23.27 38.19 34.01
CA ILE A 140 22.66 39.41 34.53
C ILE A 140 22.75 39.42 36.06
N ALA A 141 22.36 38.32 36.71
CA ALA A 141 22.42 38.22 38.16
C ALA A 141 23.83 38.47 38.72
N LYS A 142 24.87 37.96 38.04
CA LYS A 142 26.28 38.22 38.40
C LYS A 142 26.71 39.68 38.23
N GLN A 143 26.07 40.44 37.35
CA GLN A 143 26.38 41.86 37.16
C GLN A 143 25.68 42.75 38.20
N CYS A 144 24.68 42.22 38.91
CA CYS A 144 23.91 42.94 39.91
C CYS A 144 24.42 42.73 41.36
N VAL A 145 25.40 41.86 41.56
CA VAL A 145 26.06 41.57 42.85
C VAL A 145 27.48 42.12 42.80
#